data_AF-A0A386C7X7-F1
#
_entry.id   AF-A0A386C7X7-F1
#
_cell.length_a   1.000
_cell.length_b   1.000
_cell.length_c   1.000
_cell.angle_alpha   90.00
_cell.angle_beta   90.00
_cell.angle_gamma   90.00
#
_symmetry.space_group_name_H-M   'P 1'
#
loop_
_entity.id
_entity.type
_entity.pdbx_description
1 polymer ?
#
loop_
_entity_poly.entity_id
_entity_poly.type
_entity_poly.pdbx_seq_one_letter_code
_entity_poly.pdbx_strand_id
1 'polypeptide(L)'
;MEPRLKEMIEKPTVLGTLEGGREVTSKEVLTISMALEGLHRQAGMHAAGVVIADKPLWEFVPVYQRPGESALITQFAKDEVEAAGLVKFDFL
;
A
#
# COMPACT_ATOMS: atom_id res chain seq x y z
N MET A 1 -2.17 8.34 18.83
CA MET A 1 -0.95 9.03 18.38
C MET A 1 0.10 8.91 19.46
N GLU A 2 1.27 8.37 19.12
CA GLU A 2 2.37 8.20 20.07
C GLU A 2 2.77 9.53 20.72
N PRO A 3 3.19 9.53 22.00
CA PRO A 3 3.57 10.75 22.73
C PRO A 3 4.61 11.59 22.00
N ARG A 4 5.58 10.94 21.36
CA ARG A 4 6.67 11.59 20.62
C ARG A 4 6.19 12.35 19.39
N LEU A 5 5.20 11.82 18.67
CA LEU A 5 4.64 12.47 17.48
C LEU A 5 3.85 13.73 17.84
N LYS A 6 3.12 13.71 18.98
CA LYS A 6 2.42 14.90 19.49
C LYS A 6 3.41 16.02 19.84
N GLU A 7 4.49 15.68 20.53
CA GLU A 7 5.53 16.64 20.88
C GLU A 7 6.13 17.30 19.62
N MET A 8 6.38 16.54 18.55
CA MET A 8 6.93 17.07 17.28
C MET A 8 5.96 17.98 16.51
N ILE A 9 4.66 17.93 16.82
CA ILE A 9 3.64 18.84 16.29
C ILE A 9 3.53 20.10 17.16
N GLU A 10 3.62 19.95 18.48
CA GLU A 10 3.53 21.06 19.44
C GLU A 10 4.80 21.91 19.48
N LYS A 11 5.97 21.29 19.30
CA LYS A 11 7.29 21.94 19.23
C LYS A 11 7.97 21.55 17.92
N PRO A 12 7.65 22.24 16.81
CA PRO A 12 8.18 21.88 15.51
C PRO A 12 9.67 22.19 15.41
N THR A 13 10.46 21.24 14.92
CA THR A 13 11.88 21.42 14.63
C THR A 13 12.07 21.60 13.13
N VAL A 14 13.00 22.45 12.71
CA VAL A 14 13.40 22.58 11.31
C VAL A 14 14.14 21.31 10.89
N LEU A 15 13.62 20.64 9.85
CA LEU A 15 14.17 19.40 9.31
C LEU A 15 15.09 19.65 8.10
N GLY A 16 14.92 20.79 7.43
CA GLY A 16 15.76 21.19 6.30
C GLY A 16 15.26 22.44 5.60
N THR A 17 16.01 22.88 4.60
CA THR A 17 15.70 24.06 3.79
C THR A 17 15.54 23.64 2.33
N LEU A 18 14.46 24.06 1.70
CA LEU A 18 14.20 23.83 0.28
C LEU A 18 14.88 24.88 -0.60
N GLU A 19 14.95 24.59 -1.89
CA GLU A 19 15.35 25.60 -2.88
C GLU A 19 14.46 26.85 -2.76
N GLY A 20 15.08 28.02 -2.65
CA GLY A 20 14.41 29.29 -2.35
C GLY A 20 14.42 29.68 -0.87
N GLY A 21 15.09 28.93 0.01
CA GLY A 21 15.34 29.33 1.40
C GLY A 21 14.18 29.05 2.36
N ARG A 22 13.14 28.33 1.92
CA ARG A 22 12.01 27.95 2.78
C ARG A 22 12.39 26.80 3.69
N GLU A 23 12.26 27.00 5.00
CA GLU A 23 12.44 25.96 6.01
C GLU A 23 11.24 25.02 6.04
N VAL A 24 11.51 23.72 6.21
CA VAL A 24 10.50 22.67 6.37
C VAL A 24 10.55 22.18 7.80
N THR A 25 9.39 22.15 8.46
CA THR A 25 9.27 21.77 9.86
C THR A 25 8.77 20.33 10.04
N SER A 26 9.05 19.74 11.20
CA SER A 26 8.51 18.43 11.59
C SER A 26 6.99 18.40 11.58
N LYS A 27 6.33 19.50 11.96
CA LYS A 27 4.88 19.61 11.95
C LYS A 27 4.30 19.50 10.55
N GLU A 28 4.89 20.17 9.57
CA GLU A 28 4.42 20.12 8.18
C GLU A 28 4.57 18.71 7.59
N VAL A 29 5.75 18.10 7.78
CA VAL A 29 5.99 16.73 7.32
C VAL A 29 4.99 15.77 7.94
N LEU A 30 4.80 15.82 9.27
CA LEU A 30 3.85 14.95 9.96
C LEU A 30 2.41 15.17 9.52
N THR A 31 2.01 16.43 9.27
CA THR A 31 0.66 16.74 8.78
C THR A 31 0.40 16.08 7.43
N ILE A 32 1.36 16.15 6.51
CA ILE A 32 1.26 15.50 5.20
C ILE A 32 1.31 13.98 5.33
N SER A 33 2.23 13.45 6.15
CA SER A 33 2.36 12.01 6.39
C SER A 33 1.08 11.40 6.95
N MET A 34 0.42 12.07 7.90
CA MET A 34 -0.85 11.62 8.45
C MET A 34 -1.97 11.60 7.42
N ALA A 35 -1.98 12.53 6.46
CA ALA A 35 -2.95 12.54 5.37
C ALA A 35 -2.71 11.41 4.34
N LEU A 36 -1.48 10.92 4.22
CA LEU A 36 -1.09 9.84 3.31
C LEU A 36 -1.12 8.45 3.97
N GLU A 37 -1.14 8.38 5.29
CA GLU A 37 -1.14 7.13 6.04
C GLU A 37 -2.37 6.28 5.72
N GLY A 38 -2.16 4.99 5.43
CA GLY A 38 -3.21 4.06 5.07
C GLY A 38 -3.62 4.07 3.59
N LEU A 39 -3.08 4.99 2.77
CA LEU A 39 -3.33 4.97 1.33
C LEU A 39 -2.48 3.91 0.61
N HIS A 40 -3.06 3.30 -0.43
CA HIS A 40 -2.35 2.36 -1.29
C HIS A 40 -1.45 3.11 -2.28
N ARG A 41 -0.14 2.88 -2.25
CA ARG A 41 0.82 3.50 -3.17
C ARG A 41 0.87 2.83 -4.56
N GLN A 42 0.82 1.50 -4.59
CA GLN A 42 1.01 0.71 -5.81
C GLN A 42 0.39 -0.69 -5.64
N ALA A 43 0.10 -1.36 -6.75
CA ALA A 43 -0.23 -2.79 -6.73
C ALA A 43 1.01 -3.60 -6.29
N GLY A 44 0.84 -4.37 -5.22
CA GLY A 44 1.84 -5.31 -4.71
C GLY A 44 1.41 -6.75 -4.96
N MET A 45 2.38 -7.66 -5.03
CA MET A 45 2.11 -9.10 -5.00
C MET A 45 2.17 -9.58 -3.56
N HIS A 46 1.17 -10.34 -3.10
CA HIS A 46 1.27 -11.04 -1.83
C HIS A 46 2.29 -12.17 -1.99
N ALA A 47 3.39 -12.11 -1.24
CA ALA A 47 4.54 -12.99 -1.43
C ALA A 47 4.24 -14.49 -1.21
N ALA A 48 3.09 -14.82 -0.63
CA ALA A 48 2.80 -16.15 -0.13
C ALA A 48 1.40 -16.69 -0.50
N GLY A 49 0.68 -16.09 -1.47
CA GLY A 49 -0.67 -16.53 -1.83
C GLY A 49 -0.76 -17.13 -3.23
N VAL A 50 -1.42 -18.28 -3.37
CA VAL A 50 -1.80 -18.85 -4.68
C VAL A 50 -3.31 -18.98 -4.77
N VAL A 51 -3.87 -18.55 -5.89
CA VAL A 51 -5.30 -18.63 -6.21
C VAL A 51 -5.50 -19.65 -7.33
N ILE A 52 -6.49 -20.54 -7.20
CA ILE A 52 -6.75 -21.63 -8.13
C ILE A 52 -8.20 -21.55 -8.62
N ALA A 53 -8.38 -21.72 -9.94
CA ALA A 53 -9.67 -21.77 -10.62
C ALA A 53 -9.67 -22.90 -11.67
N ASP A 54 -10.86 -23.37 -12.05
CA ASP A 54 -11.06 -24.41 -13.07
C ASP A 54 -11.04 -23.85 -14.52
N LYS A 55 -11.12 -22.53 -14.65
CA LYS A 55 -11.01 -21.75 -15.89
C LYS A 55 -10.02 -20.60 -15.71
N PRO A 56 -9.65 -19.87 -16.79
CA PRO A 56 -8.79 -18.71 -16.66
C PRO A 56 -9.29 -17.68 -15.63
N LEU A 57 -8.39 -17.15 -14.80
CA LEU A 57 -8.74 -16.28 -13.66
C LEU A 57 -9.52 -15.02 -14.07
N TRP A 58 -9.26 -14.49 -15.27
CA TRP A 58 -9.94 -13.30 -15.79
C TRP A 58 -11.42 -13.52 -16.14
N GLU A 59 -11.91 -14.76 -16.12
CA GLU A 59 -13.35 -15.04 -16.20
C GLU A 59 -14.08 -14.79 -14.86
N PHE A 60 -13.34 -14.73 -13.75
CA PHE A 60 -13.90 -14.54 -12.40
C PHE A 60 -13.55 -13.18 -11.80
N VAL A 61 -12.30 -12.75 -11.93
CA VAL A 61 -11.78 -11.53 -11.30
C VAL A 61 -10.82 -10.79 -12.23
N PRO A 62 -10.73 -9.45 -12.17
CA PRO A 62 -9.71 -8.72 -12.90
C PRO A 62 -8.31 -9.15 -12.45
N VAL A 63 -7.43 -9.33 -13.43
CA VAL A 63 -6.02 -9.70 -13.22
C VAL A 63 -5.08 -8.57 -13.61
N TYR A 64 -3.91 -8.56 -12.99
CA TYR A 64 -2.81 -7.65 -13.28
C TYR A 64 -1.57 -8.45 -13.61
N GLN A 65 -0.84 -8.02 -14.63
CA GLN A 65 0.47 -8.54 -14.98
C GLN A 65 1.46 -7.40 -14.92
N ARG A 66 2.53 -7.56 -14.13
CA ARG A 66 3.58 -6.55 -14.06
C ARG A 66 4.39 -6.56 -15.36
N PRO A 67 4.75 -5.38 -15.93
CA PRO A 67 5.58 -5.32 -17.12
C PRO A 67 6.89 -6.09 -16.93
N GLY A 68 7.20 -7.00 -17.86
CA GLY A 68 8.41 -7.82 -17.82
C GLY A 68 8.31 -9.10 -16.99
N GLU A 69 7.19 -9.36 -16.31
CA GLU A 69 6.93 -10.59 -15.56
C GLU A 69 5.84 -11.43 -16.24
N SER A 70 5.88 -12.76 -16.08
CA SER A 70 4.87 -13.68 -16.64
C SER A 70 3.75 -14.03 -15.64
N ALA A 71 3.94 -13.71 -14.36
CA ALA A 71 2.99 -14.04 -13.31
C ALA A 71 1.75 -13.15 -13.40
N LEU A 72 0.57 -13.77 -13.31
CA LEU A 72 -0.71 -13.09 -13.16
C LEU A 72 -1.04 -12.95 -11.67
N ILE A 73 -1.50 -11.77 -11.29
CA ILE A 73 -1.90 -11.43 -9.93
C ILE A 73 -3.37 -11.04 -9.97
N THR A 74 -4.19 -11.54 -9.04
CA THR A 74 -5.58 -11.08 -8.89
C THR A 74 -5.58 -9.65 -8.36
N GLN A 75 -6.36 -8.75 -8.97
CA GLN A 75 -6.45 -7.37 -8.46
C GLN A 75 -7.24 -7.27 -7.16
N PHE A 76 -8.10 -8.25 -6.90
CA PHE A 76 -8.80 -8.40 -5.63
C PHE A 76 -7.84 -8.85 -4.54
N ALA A 77 -7.98 -8.23 -3.36
CA ALA A 77 -7.24 -8.58 -2.16
C ALA A 77 -7.69 -9.93 -1.60
N LYS A 78 -6.99 -10.39 -0.56
CA LYS A 78 -7.18 -11.71 0.07
C LYS A 78 -8.65 -12.09 0.25
N ASP A 79 -9.39 -11.31 1.03
CA ASP A 79 -10.76 -11.66 1.42
C ASP A 79 -11.74 -11.49 0.24
N GLU A 80 -11.43 -10.57 -0.69
CA GLU A 80 -12.25 -10.28 -1.87
C GLU A 80 -12.18 -11.41 -2.89
N VAL A 81 -11.02 -12.06 -3.04
CA VAL A 81 -10.84 -13.21 -3.95
C VAL A 81 -11.62 -14.43 -3.46
N GLU A 82 -11.62 -14.66 -2.15
CA GLU A 82 -12.38 -15.76 -1.53
C GLU A 82 -13.89 -15.49 -1.63
N ALA A 83 -14.32 -14.24 -1.41
CA ALA A 83 -15.72 -13.83 -1.58
C ALA A 83 -16.19 -13.95 -3.05
N ALA A 84 -15.28 -13.80 -4.03
CA ALA A 84 -15.56 -14.05 -5.44
C ALA A 84 -15.71 -15.54 -5.80
N GLY A 85 -15.54 -16.46 -4.82
CA GLY A 85 -15.72 -17.89 -4.98
C GLY A 85 -14.46 -18.63 -5.45
N LEU A 86 -13.29 -17.97 -5.42
CA LEU A 86 -12.03 -18.59 -5.78
C LEU A 86 -11.36 -19.25 -4.58
N VAL A 87 -10.75 -20.41 -4.80
CA VAL A 87 -10.00 -21.12 -3.76
C VAL A 87 -8.62 -20.51 -3.66
N LYS A 88 -8.22 -20.16 -2.44
CA LYS A 88 -6.95 -19.52 -2.16
C LYS A 88 -6.19 -20.27 -1.07
N PHE A 89 -4.88 -20.41 -1.28
CA PHE A 89 -3.96 -21.01 -0.33
C PHE A 89 -2.91 -19.98 0.09
N ASP A 90 -2.72 -19.84 1.40
CA ASP A 90 -1.62 -19.07 2.00
C ASP A 90 -0.47 -20.03 2.34
N PHE A 91 0.71 -19.73 1.84
CA PHE A 91 1.97 -20.23 2.37
C PHE A 91 2.31 -19.37 3.60
N LEU A 92 2.38 -20.01 4.77
CA LEU A 92 2.75 -19.37 6.03
C LEU A 92 4.13 -19.84 6.48
#